data_AF-A0AAJ6QNX9-F1
#
_entry.id   AF-A0AAJ6QNX9-F1
#
_cell.length_a   1.000
_cell.length_b   1.000
_cell.length_c   1.000
_cell.angle_alpha   90.00
_cell.angle_beta   90.00
_cell.angle_gamma   90.00
#
_symmetry.space_group_name_H-M   'P 1'
#
loop_
_entity.id
_entity.type
_entity.pdbx_description
1 polymer ?
#
loop_
_entity_poly.entity_id
_entity_poly.type
_entity_poly.pdbx_seq_one_letter_code
_entity_poly.pdbx_strand_id
1 'polypeptide(L)'
;MWGLSSDLYPIKAHFFLYNGAQACYLNYLAVVGKQAGVSASTTGIIFGVAPLITTIMKPIVGAISDRIQNITAVIMVSEILLMAFCWGVFLAPEWSSRLLLNRSFDLCPQNFTTEIENFANGTECTLSCESSTRSIYIDNPVSNCNASCSIDCISADSHLSTLGLLMYIVSILLTSSLAATLYSISDAACFATLGPKRDHLYGRQRLWGTLSWGIISPAIGAIIDASSSGGQTDFSASVIGFTILICINIVMLYCAPRFKTPVRSNNFFSDLKDAFTDVDVIIFSVWVFFCGVFIGNIWTYSVWLLEELDASKTLTGLTYSVQSLLIEIPMFFIAGYLIERLGYFGCMTTAFICFGIKLLGYSLLVNPWYALLVDIVGGAVFPMFYAATTAFANQAAAPGTSATMQCLFGAIYEGLGMAVGSFLGGSLIQPFGAKGAFRIFGMMALVCALLCSLTSRVNPSRIRSQGHDQTPAPDIHTSYGSVDTVSA
;
A
#
# COMPACT_ATOMS: atom_id res chain seq x y z
N MET A 1 -7.39 15.81 -26.70
CA MET A 1 -7.12 14.52 -26.03
C MET A 1 -6.65 14.65 -24.59
N TRP A 2 -5.94 15.74 -24.20
CA TRP A 2 -5.60 16.06 -22.80
C TRP A 2 -6.24 17.38 -22.37
N GLY A 3 -7.57 17.43 -22.32
CA GLY A 3 -8.29 18.65 -21.92
C GLY A 3 -7.96 19.03 -20.47
N LEU A 4 -6.96 19.86 -20.27
CA LEU A 4 -6.59 20.49 -19.01
C LEU A 4 -7.52 21.69 -18.81
N SER A 5 -8.72 21.46 -18.28
CA SER A 5 -9.44 22.58 -17.65
C SER A 5 -8.58 23.08 -16.48
N SER A 6 -8.24 24.37 -16.49
CA SER A 6 -7.45 25.06 -15.45
C SER A 6 -7.91 24.72 -14.03
N ASP A 7 -9.21 24.55 -13.87
CA ASP A 7 -9.89 24.38 -12.58
C ASP A 7 -9.59 23.02 -11.92
N LEU A 8 -9.11 22.03 -12.69
CA LEU A 8 -8.79 20.68 -12.20
C LEU A 8 -7.30 20.45 -11.99
N TYR A 9 -6.44 21.44 -12.29
CA TYR A 9 -5.00 21.34 -12.07
C TYR A 9 -4.64 21.07 -10.60
N PRO A 10 -5.26 21.74 -9.60
CA PRO A 10 -4.93 21.50 -8.19
C PRO A 10 -5.17 20.05 -7.75
N ILE A 11 -6.24 19.42 -8.23
CA ILE A 11 -6.57 18.02 -7.90
C ILE A 11 -5.56 17.06 -8.53
N LYS A 12 -5.19 17.28 -9.80
CA LYS A 12 -4.17 16.45 -10.48
C LYS A 12 -2.83 16.56 -9.77
N ALA A 13 -2.41 17.78 -9.44
CA ALA A 13 -1.19 18.04 -8.71
C ALA A 13 -1.24 17.40 -7.31
N HIS A 14 -2.37 17.47 -6.62
CA HIS A 14 -2.56 16.84 -5.33
C HIS A 14 -2.40 15.32 -5.40
N PHE A 15 -3.09 14.66 -6.35
CA PHE A 15 -2.93 13.22 -6.55
C PHE A 15 -1.48 12.85 -6.87
N PHE A 16 -0.80 13.61 -7.72
CA PHE A 16 0.60 13.35 -8.05
C PHE A 16 1.52 13.50 -6.84
N LEU A 17 1.47 14.64 -6.13
CA LEU A 17 2.38 14.92 -5.02
C LEU A 17 2.11 13.99 -3.82
N TYR A 18 0.84 13.80 -3.45
CA TYR A 18 0.48 12.96 -2.32
C TYR A 18 0.82 11.48 -2.56
N ASN A 19 0.47 10.93 -3.72
CA ASN A 19 0.83 9.54 -4.05
C ASN A 19 2.35 9.37 -4.18
N GLY A 20 3.05 10.38 -4.70
CA GLY A 20 4.51 10.37 -4.78
C GLY A 20 5.14 10.35 -3.40
N ALA A 21 4.62 11.15 -2.46
CA ALA A 21 5.05 11.08 -1.07
C ALA A 21 4.84 9.67 -0.50
N GLN A 22 3.65 9.08 -0.67
CA GLN A 22 3.37 7.72 -0.21
C GLN A 22 4.32 6.68 -0.81
N ALA A 23 4.68 6.81 -2.09
CA ALA A 23 5.64 5.93 -2.77
C ALA A 23 7.05 5.98 -2.16
N CYS A 24 7.46 7.15 -1.65
CA CYS A 24 8.72 7.28 -0.91
C CYS A 24 8.71 6.50 0.41
N TYR A 25 7.56 6.32 1.05
CA TYR A 25 7.48 5.87 2.43
C TYR A 25 6.92 4.45 2.57
N LEU A 26 5.74 4.17 2.02
CA LEU A 26 5.01 2.90 2.25
C LEU A 26 5.78 1.67 1.81
N ASN A 27 6.54 1.77 0.71
CA ASN A 27 7.30 0.66 0.13
C ASN A 27 8.38 0.11 1.06
N TYR A 28 8.92 0.96 1.94
CA TYR A 28 10.08 0.61 2.75
C TYR A 28 9.76 0.35 4.22
N LEU A 29 8.53 0.64 4.69
CA LEU A 29 8.18 0.50 6.12
C LEU A 29 8.44 -0.89 6.69
N ALA A 30 8.04 -1.93 5.95
CA ALA A 30 8.22 -3.31 6.39
C ALA A 30 9.72 -3.69 6.41
N VAL A 31 10.51 -3.15 5.48
CA VAL A 31 11.97 -3.37 5.42
C VAL A 31 12.70 -2.63 6.53
N VAL A 32 12.30 -1.39 6.84
CA VAL A 32 12.83 -0.64 7.99
C VAL A 32 12.62 -1.44 9.28
N GLY A 33 11.43 -2.01 9.47
CA GLY A 33 11.17 -2.91 10.61
C GLY A 33 12.06 -4.15 10.61
N LYS A 34 12.23 -4.79 9.45
CA LYS A 34 13.11 -5.94 9.30
C LYS A 34 14.56 -5.63 9.67
N GLN A 35 15.09 -4.50 9.21
CA GLN A 35 16.47 -4.08 9.52
C GLN A 35 16.65 -3.72 10.99
N ALA A 36 15.60 -3.18 11.63
CA ALA A 36 15.54 -2.98 13.07
C ALA A 36 15.37 -4.29 13.88
N GLY A 37 15.31 -5.47 13.22
CA GLY A 37 15.22 -6.78 13.87
C GLY A 37 13.80 -7.22 14.22
N VAL A 38 12.76 -6.53 13.73
CA VAL A 38 11.36 -6.93 13.94
C VAL A 38 11.07 -8.22 13.16
N SER A 39 10.54 -9.24 13.85
CA SER A 39 10.16 -10.50 13.21
C SER A 39 8.98 -10.32 12.24
N ALA A 40 8.92 -11.16 11.21
CA ALA A 40 7.83 -11.12 10.22
C ALA A 40 6.43 -11.29 10.85
N SER A 41 6.32 -12.04 11.95
CA SER A 41 5.08 -12.20 12.73
C SER A 41 4.65 -10.89 13.38
N THR A 42 5.58 -10.15 13.99
CA THR A 42 5.31 -8.85 14.62
C THR A 42 4.96 -7.80 13.57
N THR A 43 5.68 -7.78 12.44
CA THR A 43 5.30 -6.96 11.28
C THR A 43 3.88 -7.31 10.80
N GLY A 44 3.54 -8.59 10.70
CA GLY A 44 2.21 -9.03 10.29
C GLY A 44 1.10 -8.60 11.25
N ILE A 45 1.38 -8.56 12.55
CA ILE A 45 0.45 -8.02 13.55
C ILE A 45 0.31 -6.51 13.39
N ILE A 46 1.41 -5.76 13.25
CA ILE A 46 1.37 -4.29 13.11
C ILE A 46 0.58 -3.89 11.84
N PHE A 47 0.97 -4.44 10.69
CA PHE A 47 0.30 -4.18 9.41
C PHE A 47 -1.06 -4.89 9.27
N GLY A 48 -1.38 -5.84 10.16
CA GLY A 48 -2.69 -6.45 10.29
C GLY A 48 -3.66 -5.60 11.12
N VAL A 49 -3.18 -4.89 12.14
CA VAL A 49 -4.00 -4.02 12.98
C VAL A 49 -4.24 -2.65 12.33
N ALA A 50 -3.28 -2.12 11.58
CA ALA A 50 -3.40 -0.80 10.95
C ALA A 50 -4.66 -0.63 10.07
N PRO A 51 -5.04 -1.60 9.21
CA PRO A 51 -6.23 -1.45 8.37
C PRO A 51 -7.56 -1.57 9.15
N LEU A 52 -7.56 -2.25 10.31
CA LEU A 52 -8.70 -2.25 11.24
C LEU A 52 -8.92 -0.86 11.85
N ILE A 53 -7.83 -0.21 12.30
CA ILE A 53 -7.87 1.17 12.79
C ILE A 53 -8.34 2.12 11.68
N THR A 54 -7.85 1.92 10.46
CA THR A 54 -8.26 2.68 9.27
C THR A 54 -9.78 2.64 9.06
N THR A 55 -10.40 1.47 9.24
CA THR A 55 -11.85 1.28 9.06
C THR A 55 -12.66 2.17 10.02
N ILE A 56 -12.12 2.44 11.21
CA ILE A 56 -12.71 3.33 12.21
C ILE A 56 -12.32 4.80 11.94
N MET A 57 -11.09 5.06 11.50
CA MET A 57 -10.60 6.42 11.24
C MET A 57 -11.31 7.10 10.07
N LYS A 58 -11.58 6.38 8.97
CA LYS A 58 -12.27 6.92 7.78
C LYS A 58 -13.59 7.66 8.12
N PRO A 59 -14.56 7.06 8.84
CA PRO A 59 -15.80 7.75 9.19
C PRO A 59 -15.58 8.91 10.17
N ILE A 60 -14.59 8.83 11.06
CA ILE A 60 -14.28 9.94 11.99
C ILE A 60 -13.79 11.16 11.23
N VAL A 61 -12.79 11.00 10.35
CA VAL A 61 -12.24 12.12 9.59
C VAL A 61 -13.26 12.61 8.54
N GLY A 62 -14.07 11.71 7.97
CA GLY A 62 -15.23 12.07 7.15
C GLY A 62 -16.20 12.98 7.90
N ALA A 63 -16.62 12.60 9.11
CA ALA A 63 -17.51 13.41 9.95
C ALA A 63 -16.89 14.77 10.35
N ILE A 64 -15.58 14.82 10.58
CA ILE A 64 -14.85 16.07 10.83
C ILE A 64 -14.88 16.97 9.59
N SER A 65 -14.59 16.41 8.40
CA SER A 65 -14.68 17.12 7.12
C SER A 65 -16.08 17.69 6.88
N ASP A 66 -17.11 16.91 7.18
CA ASP A 66 -18.50 17.33 7.03
C ASP A 66 -18.90 18.45 8.01
N ARG A 67 -18.35 18.47 9.23
CA ARG A 67 -18.62 19.55 10.20
C ARG A 67 -17.89 20.84 9.86
N ILE A 68 -16.65 20.73 9.43
CA ILE A 68 -15.79 21.88 9.12
C ILE A 68 -16.22 22.53 7.79
N GLN A 69 -16.82 21.77 6.88
CA GLN A 69 -17.21 22.23 5.53
C GLN A 69 -16.03 22.87 4.76
N ASN A 70 -14.80 22.43 5.07
CA ASN A 70 -13.57 22.85 4.40
C ASN A 70 -12.62 21.64 4.29
N ILE A 71 -12.90 20.77 3.32
CA ILE A 71 -12.17 19.52 3.10
C ILE A 71 -10.69 19.75 2.80
N THR A 72 -10.33 20.85 2.10
CA THR A 72 -8.92 21.19 1.84
C THR A 72 -8.15 21.47 3.13
N ALA A 73 -8.76 22.16 4.09
CA ALA A 73 -8.11 22.37 5.40
C ALA A 73 -7.94 21.06 6.17
N VAL A 74 -8.93 20.16 6.12
CA VAL A 74 -8.85 18.84 6.76
C VAL A 74 -7.75 17.98 6.14
N ILE A 75 -7.61 17.99 4.81
CA ILE A 75 -6.53 17.32 4.09
C ILE A 75 -5.17 17.88 4.54
N MET A 76 -4.97 19.20 4.54
CA MET A 76 -3.70 19.82 4.95
C MET A 76 -3.34 19.48 6.41
N VAL A 77 -4.28 19.56 7.34
CA VAL A 77 -4.03 19.22 8.76
C VAL A 77 -3.70 17.74 8.90
N SER A 78 -4.41 16.87 8.19
CA SER A 78 -4.17 15.42 8.22
C SER A 78 -2.79 15.07 7.63
N GLU A 79 -2.35 15.79 6.59
CA GLU A 79 -1.00 15.63 6.02
C GLU A 79 0.12 16.11 6.96
N ILE A 80 -0.11 17.19 7.71
CA ILE A 80 0.84 17.65 8.73
C ILE A 80 0.96 16.61 9.85
N LEU A 81 -0.17 16.07 10.32
CA LEU A 81 -0.18 15.00 11.31
C LEU A 81 0.53 13.74 10.79
N LEU A 82 0.23 13.36 9.54
CA LEU A 82 0.88 12.24 8.86
C LEU A 82 2.41 12.41 8.82
N MET A 83 2.88 13.60 8.43
CA MET A 83 4.30 13.93 8.41
C MET A 83 4.94 13.78 9.79
N ALA A 84 4.29 14.26 10.85
CA ALA A 84 4.79 14.10 12.22
C ALA A 84 4.94 12.62 12.63
N PHE A 85 3.95 11.79 12.34
CA PHE A 85 4.02 10.35 12.64
C PHE A 85 5.02 9.60 11.74
N CYS A 86 5.20 10.01 10.48
CA CYS A 86 6.25 9.46 9.61
C CYS A 86 7.64 9.68 10.22
N TRP A 87 7.95 10.89 10.69
CA TRP A 87 9.20 11.16 11.38
C TRP A 87 9.34 10.37 12.68
N GLY A 88 8.23 10.11 13.39
CA GLY A 88 8.21 9.25 14.58
C GLY A 88 8.68 7.81 14.34
N VAL A 89 8.51 7.27 13.12
CA VAL A 89 9.01 5.92 12.77
C VAL A 89 10.54 5.89 12.70
N PHE A 90 11.17 6.98 12.26
CA PHE A 90 12.61 7.06 12.01
C PHE A 90 13.40 7.69 13.16
N LEU A 91 12.75 8.51 13.97
CA LEU A 91 13.29 9.02 15.24
C LEU A 91 13.14 8.02 16.38
N ALA A 92 12.44 6.89 16.15
CA ALA A 92 12.44 5.79 17.09
C ALA A 92 13.90 5.34 17.27
N PRO A 93 14.43 5.34 18.52
CA PRO A 93 15.85 5.07 18.76
C PRO A 93 16.24 3.74 18.12
N GLU A 94 17.33 3.74 17.35
CA GLU A 94 17.86 2.55 16.68
C GLU A 94 17.87 1.38 17.65
N TRP A 95 17.00 0.41 17.37
CA TRP A 95 16.61 -0.64 18.30
C TRP A 95 17.67 -1.73 18.50
N SER A 96 18.80 -1.56 17.83
CA SER A 96 20.06 -2.22 18.16
C SER A 96 21.16 -1.29 17.66
N SER A 97 21.86 -0.62 18.57
CA SER A 97 23.21 -0.15 18.27
C SER A 97 24.05 -1.40 18.01
N ARG A 98 24.06 -1.88 16.76
CA ARG A 98 25.05 -2.86 16.30
C ARG A 98 26.39 -2.16 16.37
N LEU A 99 27.06 -2.28 17.51
CA LEU A 99 28.40 -1.78 17.67
C LEU A 99 29.32 -2.78 16.97
N LEU A 100 29.41 -2.66 15.64
CA LEU A 100 30.34 -3.42 14.81
C LEU A 100 31.75 -2.93 15.13
N LEU A 101 32.38 -3.53 16.13
CA LEU A 101 33.77 -3.26 16.46
C LEU A 101 34.67 -4.08 15.53
N ASN A 102 35.00 -3.51 14.37
CA ASN A 102 35.91 -4.14 13.43
C ASN A 102 37.36 -3.86 13.86
N ARG A 103 38.05 -4.85 14.45
CA ARG A 103 39.49 -4.77 14.74
C ARG A 103 40.24 -5.90 14.03
N SER A 104 41.21 -5.52 13.21
CA SER A 104 42.24 -6.40 12.67
C SER A 104 43.37 -6.55 13.69
N PHE A 105 43.69 -7.78 14.09
CA PHE A 105 44.84 -8.09 14.93
C PHE A 105 45.92 -8.75 14.08
N ASP A 106 47.16 -8.27 14.14
CA ASP A 106 48.30 -8.89 13.44
C ASP A 106 48.85 -10.14 14.16
N LEU A 107 48.49 -10.33 15.44
CA LEU A 107 48.86 -11.45 16.32
C LEU A 107 47.74 -11.68 17.36
N CYS A 108 47.30 -12.93 17.54
CA CYS A 108 46.25 -13.30 18.50
C CYS A 108 46.76 -13.19 19.96
N PRO A 109 46.17 -12.36 20.83
CA PRO A 109 46.55 -12.33 22.25
C PRO A 109 46.00 -13.56 22.98
N GLN A 110 46.82 -14.21 23.81
CA GLN A 110 46.46 -15.45 24.54
C GLN A 110 45.36 -15.27 25.60
N ASN A 111 45.04 -14.03 25.97
CA ASN A 111 43.89 -13.66 26.80
C ASN A 111 43.33 -12.34 26.30
N PHE A 112 42.03 -12.30 26.02
CA PHE A 112 41.31 -11.07 25.71
C PHE A 112 40.40 -10.73 26.90
N THR A 113 40.94 -9.96 27.84
CA THR A 113 40.14 -9.32 28.89
C THR A 113 39.93 -7.87 28.48
N THR A 114 38.77 -7.54 27.93
CA THR A 114 38.37 -6.15 27.75
C THR A 114 37.89 -5.61 29.08
N GLU A 115 38.70 -4.76 29.71
CA GLU A 115 38.15 -3.72 30.58
C GLU A 115 37.51 -2.68 29.66
N ILE A 116 36.24 -2.89 29.33
CA ILE A 116 35.37 -1.89 28.73
C ILE A 116 34.21 -1.75 29.68
N GLU A 117 34.17 -0.63 30.39
CA GLU A 117 33.09 -0.26 31.30
C GLU A 117 31.76 -0.33 30.54
N ASN A 118 30.77 -1.03 31.11
CA ASN A 118 29.33 -1.02 30.76
C ASN A 118 28.82 -2.04 29.73
N PHE A 119 28.95 -3.33 29.99
CA PHE A 119 27.96 -4.31 29.50
C PHE A 119 27.16 -4.89 30.68
N ALA A 120 25.84 -4.92 30.56
CA ALA A 120 24.96 -5.50 31.56
C ALA A 120 25.05 -7.04 31.57
N ASN A 121 24.81 -7.64 32.74
CA ASN A 121 24.72 -9.10 32.90
C ASN A 121 23.63 -9.67 31.95
N GLY A 122 24.00 -10.65 31.13
CA GLY A 122 23.08 -11.32 30.18
C GLY A 122 23.32 -11.00 28.70
N THR A 123 24.46 -10.39 28.36
CA THR A 123 24.86 -10.10 26.98
C THR A 123 25.41 -11.35 26.28
N GLU A 124 24.86 -11.68 25.11
CA GLU A 124 25.29 -12.79 24.27
C GLU A 124 26.12 -12.23 23.10
N CYS A 125 27.40 -12.62 23.02
CA CYS A 125 28.31 -12.14 21.98
C CYS A 125 28.61 -13.28 21.01
N THR A 126 28.42 -13.04 19.71
CA THR A 126 28.71 -14.02 18.67
C THR A 126 29.96 -13.61 17.91
N LEU A 127 30.91 -14.54 17.79
CA LEU A 127 32.13 -14.37 17.02
C LEU A 127 31.93 -15.00 15.65
N SER A 128 31.91 -14.15 14.62
CA SER A 128 31.91 -14.60 13.22
C SER A 128 33.32 -14.42 12.66
N CYS A 129 34.00 -15.54 12.43
CA CYS A 129 35.29 -15.56 11.74
C CYS A 129 35.10 -16.38 10.45
N GLU A 130 35.78 -15.97 9.38
CA GLU A 130 35.53 -16.17 7.93
C GLU A 130 35.17 -17.58 7.37
N SER A 131 34.84 -18.59 8.19
CA SER A 131 34.14 -19.82 7.74
C SER A 131 33.48 -20.65 8.86
N SER A 132 33.41 -20.19 10.10
CA SER A 132 32.69 -20.91 11.17
C SER A 132 32.24 -20.00 12.30
N THR A 133 30.94 -20.02 12.63
CA THR A 133 30.43 -19.56 13.93
C THR A 133 30.89 -20.54 15.00
N ARG A 134 31.74 -20.10 15.93
CA ARG A 134 32.14 -20.90 17.10
C ARG A 134 31.71 -20.19 18.37
N SER A 135 30.95 -20.90 19.22
CA SER A 135 30.89 -20.59 20.64
C SER A 135 32.18 -21.11 21.29
N ILE A 136 32.92 -20.22 21.95
CA ILE A 136 34.23 -20.56 22.51
C ILE A 136 34.09 -20.68 24.03
N TYR A 137 34.38 -21.86 24.57
CA TYR A 137 34.72 -22.08 25.98
C TYR A 137 36.22 -22.43 26.03
N ILE A 138 37.01 -21.70 26.83
CA ILE A 138 38.47 -21.82 26.84
C ILE A 138 38.92 -22.57 28.08
N ASP A 139 39.47 -23.77 27.88
CA ASP A 139 40.31 -24.51 28.83
C ASP A 139 41.64 -24.87 28.13
N ASN A 140 42.67 -24.02 28.32
CA ASN A 140 44.09 -24.23 28.01
C ASN A 140 44.58 -24.33 26.54
N PRO A 141 45.89 -24.07 26.27
CA PRO A 141 46.33 -23.33 25.07
C PRO A 141 47.04 -24.18 24.01
N VAL A 142 46.83 -23.88 22.72
CA VAL A 142 47.77 -24.22 21.62
C VAL A 142 47.80 -23.12 20.54
N SER A 143 48.96 -23.00 19.89
CA SER A 143 49.60 -21.92 19.14
C SER A 143 49.03 -21.48 17.77
N ASN A 144 49.14 -20.17 17.53
CA ASN A 144 49.25 -19.39 16.27
C ASN A 144 48.25 -19.69 15.12
N CYS A 145 47.19 -18.89 15.04
CA CYS A 145 46.41 -18.59 13.84
C CYS A 145 46.23 -17.07 13.71
N ASN A 146 46.31 -16.53 12.49
CA ASN A 146 45.96 -15.14 12.19
C ASN A 146 44.50 -15.11 11.72
N ALA A 147 43.60 -14.48 12.47
CA ALA A 147 42.18 -14.41 12.16
C ALA A 147 41.64 -13.01 12.49
N SER A 148 41.00 -12.37 11.51
CA SER A 148 40.14 -11.20 11.74
C SER A 148 38.76 -11.70 12.14
N CYS A 149 38.29 -11.31 13.32
CA CYS A 149 36.96 -11.65 13.80
C CYS A 149 36.18 -10.37 14.09
N SER A 150 34.96 -10.27 13.54
CA SER A 150 34.01 -9.24 13.91
C SER A 150 33.24 -9.72 15.14
N ILE A 151 33.24 -8.90 16.19
CA ILE A 151 32.45 -9.15 17.40
C ILE A 151 31.16 -8.36 17.26
N ASP A 152 30.03 -9.06 17.17
CA ASP A 152 28.71 -8.46 17.27
C ASP A 152 28.24 -8.55 18.73
N CYS A 153 28.24 -7.41 19.43
CA CYS A 153 27.68 -7.26 20.77
C CYS A 153 26.28 -6.64 20.68
N ILE A 154 25.28 -7.30 21.25
CA ILE A 154 23.92 -6.76 21.39
C ILE A 154 23.72 -6.34 22.85
N SER A 155 23.75 -5.04 23.15
CA SER A 155 23.38 -4.52 24.47
C SER A 155 21.87 -4.38 24.57
N ALA A 156 21.23 -5.30 25.28
CA ALA A 156 19.79 -5.24 25.58
C ALA A 156 19.52 -4.31 26.75
N ASP A 157 19.44 -3.00 26.50
CA ASP A 157 18.89 -2.06 27.49
C ASP A 157 17.35 -2.17 27.45
N SER A 158 16.78 -2.95 28.38
CA SER A 158 15.39 -3.44 28.30
C SER A 158 14.33 -2.33 28.36
N HIS A 159 14.67 -1.18 28.95
CA HIS A 159 13.77 -0.04 29.11
C HIS A 159 13.77 0.92 27.91
N LEU A 160 14.92 1.12 27.27
CA LEU A 160 15.04 1.96 26.06
C LEU A 160 14.52 1.23 24.83
N SER A 161 14.70 -0.10 24.81
CA SER A 161 14.06 -0.95 23.80
C SER A 161 12.53 -0.83 23.92
N THR A 162 11.87 -1.29 24.98
CA THR A 162 10.39 -1.31 25.06
C THR A 162 9.68 0.00 24.66
N LEU A 163 10.22 1.18 25.02
CA LEU A 163 9.68 2.47 24.59
C LEU A 163 9.86 2.75 23.09
N GLY A 164 11.03 2.43 22.51
CA GLY A 164 11.32 2.63 21.08
C GLY A 164 10.41 1.81 20.17
N LEU A 165 10.15 0.54 20.51
CA LEU A 165 9.21 -0.30 19.74
C LEU A 165 7.77 0.18 19.91
N LEU A 166 7.39 0.62 21.11
CA LEU A 166 6.07 1.21 21.30
C LEU A 166 5.88 2.44 20.40
N MET A 167 6.87 3.34 20.35
CA MET A 167 6.84 4.50 19.46
C MET A 167 6.81 4.11 17.99
N TYR A 168 7.60 3.11 17.58
CA TYR A 168 7.60 2.57 16.22
C TYR A 168 6.23 2.00 15.83
N ILE A 169 5.65 1.14 16.68
CA ILE A 169 4.32 0.53 16.47
C ILE A 169 3.26 1.61 16.34
N VAL A 170 3.18 2.52 17.32
CA VAL A 170 2.18 3.59 17.32
C VAL A 170 2.33 4.48 16.10
N SER A 171 3.55 4.84 15.74
CA SER A 171 3.83 5.66 14.55
C SER A 171 3.39 4.96 13.27
N ILE A 172 3.69 3.67 13.08
CA ILE A 172 3.24 2.94 11.88
C ILE A 172 1.72 2.79 11.82
N LEU A 173 1.08 2.46 12.94
CA LEU A 173 -0.38 2.31 13.00
C LEU A 173 -1.09 3.61 12.63
N LEU A 174 -0.63 4.73 13.20
CA LEU A 174 -1.21 6.05 12.93
C LEU A 174 -0.90 6.52 11.51
N THR A 175 0.34 6.38 11.04
CA THR A 175 0.73 6.79 9.69
C THR A 175 -0.04 6.01 8.62
N SER A 176 -0.11 4.68 8.74
CA SER A 176 -0.83 3.86 7.76
C SER A 176 -2.33 4.18 7.74
N SER A 177 -2.91 4.41 8.92
CA SER A 177 -4.34 4.74 9.05
C SER A 177 -4.68 6.12 8.50
N LEU A 178 -3.85 7.12 8.79
CA LEU A 178 -4.00 8.47 8.25
C LEU A 178 -3.77 8.50 6.75
N ALA A 179 -2.79 7.74 6.23
CA ALA A 179 -2.53 7.65 4.80
C ALA A 179 -3.73 7.07 4.04
N ALA A 180 -4.25 5.92 4.49
CA ALA A 180 -5.43 5.31 3.88
C ALA A 180 -6.69 6.19 3.98
N THR A 181 -6.83 6.95 5.07
CA THR A 181 -7.94 7.89 5.25
C THR A 181 -7.83 9.09 4.30
N LEU A 182 -6.62 9.64 4.14
CA LEU A 182 -6.34 10.72 3.19
C LEU A 182 -6.67 10.31 1.75
N TYR A 183 -6.30 9.09 1.32
CA TYR A 183 -6.71 8.58 0.01
C TYR A 183 -8.23 8.69 -0.23
N SER A 184 -9.03 8.22 0.74
CA SER A 184 -10.49 8.22 0.63
C SER A 184 -11.09 9.64 0.60
N ILE A 185 -10.52 10.56 1.40
CA ILE A 185 -10.98 11.96 1.45
C ILE A 185 -10.59 12.71 0.17
N SER A 186 -9.39 12.48 -0.35
CA SER A 186 -8.94 13.05 -1.62
C SER A 186 -9.81 12.57 -2.80
N ASP A 187 -10.21 11.30 -2.79
CA ASP A 187 -11.16 10.76 -3.76
C ASP A 187 -12.54 11.42 -3.65
N ALA A 188 -13.08 11.55 -2.43
CA ALA A 188 -14.35 12.24 -2.18
C ALA A 188 -14.30 13.73 -2.61
N ALA A 189 -13.20 14.44 -2.30
CA ALA A 189 -12.97 15.82 -2.71
C ALA A 189 -12.92 15.95 -4.25
N CYS A 190 -12.33 14.96 -4.93
CA CYS A 190 -12.27 14.91 -6.38
C CYS A 190 -13.66 14.79 -6.99
N PHE A 191 -14.48 13.82 -6.52
CA PHE A 191 -15.85 13.65 -6.99
C PHE A 191 -16.71 14.89 -6.75
N ALA A 192 -16.62 15.50 -5.56
CA ALA A 192 -17.35 16.72 -5.24
C ALA A 192 -16.94 17.91 -6.14
N THR A 193 -15.65 18.01 -6.48
CA THR A 193 -15.15 19.09 -7.34
C THR A 193 -15.55 18.90 -8.81
N LEU A 194 -15.54 17.66 -9.31
CA LEU A 194 -16.01 17.33 -10.65
C LEU A 194 -17.52 17.59 -10.80
N GLY A 195 -18.30 17.24 -9.76
CA GLY A 195 -19.75 17.31 -9.78
C GLY A 195 -20.41 16.27 -10.72
N PRO A 196 -21.74 16.19 -10.73
CA PRO A 196 -22.49 15.11 -11.39
C PRO A 196 -22.36 15.11 -12.93
N LYS A 197 -21.94 16.21 -13.55
CA LYS A 197 -21.77 16.28 -15.02
C LYS A 197 -20.42 15.76 -15.50
N ARG A 198 -19.42 15.61 -14.61
CA ARG A 198 -18.03 15.30 -14.95
C ARG A 198 -17.46 14.14 -14.14
N ASP A 199 -18.31 13.35 -13.49
CA ASP A 199 -17.97 12.18 -12.69
C ASP A 199 -17.16 11.12 -13.46
N HIS A 200 -17.50 10.86 -14.73
CA HIS A 200 -16.79 9.96 -15.63
C HIS A 200 -15.32 10.37 -15.88
N LEU A 201 -14.93 11.61 -15.55
CA LEU A 201 -13.54 12.09 -15.65
C LEU A 201 -12.71 11.81 -14.40
N TYR A 202 -13.26 11.19 -13.35
CA TYR A 202 -12.54 10.83 -12.12
C TYR A 202 -11.28 10.00 -12.41
N GLY A 203 -11.41 8.97 -13.24
CA GLY A 203 -10.27 8.11 -13.61
C GLY A 203 -9.11 8.89 -14.23
N ARG A 204 -9.38 9.95 -14.99
CA ARG A 204 -8.34 10.84 -15.56
C ARG A 204 -7.62 11.68 -14.52
N GLN A 205 -8.27 11.98 -13.38
CA GLN A 205 -7.61 12.66 -12.27
C GLN A 205 -6.78 11.67 -11.46
N ARG A 206 -7.36 10.50 -11.16
CA ARG A 206 -6.69 9.44 -10.39
C ARG A 206 -5.43 8.90 -11.06
N LEU A 207 -5.38 8.91 -12.40
CA LEU A 207 -4.22 8.52 -13.20
C LEU A 207 -2.92 9.22 -12.78
N TRP A 208 -3.01 10.48 -12.33
CA TRP A 208 -1.83 11.24 -11.86
C TRP A 208 -1.22 10.62 -10.61
N GLY A 209 -2.01 9.93 -9.79
CA GLY A 209 -1.50 9.15 -8.67
C GLY A 209 -0.66 7.97 -9.13
N THR A 210 -1.19 7.14 -10.04
CA THR A 210 -0.47 5.99 -10.63
C THR A 210 0.81 6.43 -11.35
N LEU A 211 0.74 7.52 -12.11
CA LEU A 211 1.91 8.11 -12.77
C LEU A 211 3.01 8.48 -11.77
N SER A 212 2.62 9.03 -10.61
CA SER A 212 3.56 9.41 -9.56
C SER A 212 4.25 8.20 -8.93
N TRP A 213 3.51 7.14 -8.60
CA TRP A 213 4.10 5.88 -8.13
C TRP A 213 5.14 5.34 -9.10
N GLY A 214 4.87 5.41 -10.40
CA GLY A 214 5.79 4.91 -11.40
C GLY A 214 7.07 5.75 -11.60
N ILE A 215 7.03 7.05 -11.33
CA ILE A 215 8.19 7.96 -11.49
C ILE A 215 8.98 8.10 -10.19
N ILE A 216 8.29 8.28 -9.07
CA ILE A 216 8.93 8.60 -7.78
C ILE A 216 9.55 7.36 -7.13
N SER A 217 8.92 6.19 -7.23
CA SER A 217 9.45 4.94 -6.63
C SER A 217 10.88 4.56 -7.08
N PRO A 218 11.22 4.54 -8.39
CA PRO A 218 12.59 4.26 -8.82
C PRO A 218 13.54 5.41 -8.51
N ALA A 219 13.06 6.67 -8.55
CA ALA A 219 13.89 7.83 -8.25
C ALA A 219 14.36 7.82 -6.79
N ILE A 220 13.44 7.59 -5.84
CA ILE A 220 13.80 7.46 -4.42
C ILE A 220 14.66 6.21 -4.17
N GLY A 221 14.37 5.09 -4.86
CA GLY A 221 15.19 3.89 -4.78
C GLY A 221 16.65 4.13 -5.18
N ALA A 222 16.87 4.88 -6.26
CA ALA A 222 18.21 5.26 -6.71
C ALA A 222 18.94 6.19 -5.74
N ILE A 223 18.21 7.13 -5.11
CA ILE A 223 18.79 8.00 -4.09
C ILE A 223 19.19 7.18 -2.85
N ILE A 224 18.35 6.25 -2.40
CA ILE A 224 18.67 5.37 -1.26
C ILE A 224 19.92 4.55 -1.57
N ASP A 225 19.98 3.91 -2.74
CA ASP A 225 21.15 3.11 -3.13
C ASP A 225 22.43 3.97 -3.23
N ALA A 226 22.32 5.23 -3.70
CA ALA A 226 23.46 6.14 -3.79
C ALA A 226 23.91 6.71 -2.43
N SER A 227 22.98 6.89 -1.49
CA SER A 227 23.26 7.38 -0.14
C SER A 227 23.73 6.28 0.82
N SER A 228 23.42 5.03 0.53
CA SER A 228 23.79 3.88 1.35
C SER A 228 25.29 3.56 1.18
N SER A 229 26.07 3.70 2.25
CA SER A 229 27.50 3.34 2.27
C SER A 229 27.79 2.43 3.47
N GLY A 230 28.60 1.39 3.28
CA GLY A 230 29.02 0.49 4.37
C GLY A 230 28.09 -0.69 4.70
N GLY A 231 27.20 -1.09 3.79
CA GLY A 231 26.38 -2.31 3.92
C GLY A 231 25.10 -2.18 4.73
N GLN A 232 24.85 -1.04 5.37
CA GLN A 232 23.53 -0.66 5.92
C GLN A 232 22.84 0.31 4.96
N THR A 233 21.57 0.06 4.65
CA THR A 233 20.82 0.95 3.76
C THR A 233 20.25 2.12 4.53
N ASP A 234 20.61 3.34 4.13
CA ASP A 234 20.09 4.54 4.77
C ASP A 234 18.74 4.94 4.17
N PHE A 235 17.67 4.74 4.96
CA PHE A 235 16.31 5.12 4.57
C PHE A 235 15.97 6.60 4.89
N SER A 236 16.90 7.39 5.41
CA SER A 236 16.70 8.83 5.68
C SER A 236 16.24 9.59 4.42
N ALA A 237 16.80 9.23 3.26
CA ALA A 237 16.42 9.77 1.96
C ALA A 237 14.92 9.59 1.65
N SER A 238 14.33 8.47 2.06
CA SER A 238 12.89 8.19 1.88
C SER A 238 12.02 9.16 2.67
N VAL A 239 12.38 9.44 3.93
CA VAL A 239 11.65 10.36 4.81
C VAL A 239 11.79 11.80 4.37
N ILE A 240 13.00 12.19 3.95
CA ILE A 240 13.26 13.53 3.43
C ILE A 240 12.46 13.72 2.13
N GLY A 241 12.48 12.74 1.22
CA GLY A 241 11.67 12.76 0.00
C GLY A 241 10.17 12.86 0.27
N PHE A 242 9.66 12.07 1.22
CA PHE A 242 8.28 12.15 1.70
C PHE A 242 7.94 13.57 2.20
N THR A 243 8.80 14.13 3.05
CA THR A 243 8.61 15.45 3.67
C THR A 243 8.59 16.56 2.63
N ILE A 244 9.53 16.55 1.67
CA ILE A 244 9.59 17.53 0.59
C ILE A 244 8.29 17.51 -0.22
N LEU A 245 7.82 16.32 -0.63
CA LEU A 245 6.62 16.20 -1.45
C LEU A 245 5.34 16.62 -0.70
N ILE A 246 5.21 16.28 0.59
CA ILE A 246 4.10 16.74 1.42
C ILE A 246 4.14 18.26 1.62
N CYS A 247 5.30 18.85 1.91
CA CYS A 247 5.44 20.30 2.04
C CYS A 247 5.04 21.03 0.74
N ILE A 248 5.50 20.54 -0.42
CA ILE A 248 5.10 21.09 -1.72
C ILE A 248 3.58 20.97 -1.92
N ASN A 249 3.00 19.82 -1.54
CA ASN A 249 1.56 19.61 -1.64
C ASN A 249 0.76 20.56 -0.74
N ILE A 250 1.17 20.76 0.52
CA ILE A 250 0.52 21.70 1.45
C ILE A 250 0.61 23.13 0.92
N VAL A 251 1.78 23.56 0.44
CA VAL A 251 1.93 24.90 -0.16
C VAL A 251 1.03 25.05 -1.38
N MET A 252 0.96 24.02 -2.23
CA MET A 252 0.07 24.01 -3.40
C MET A 252 -1.40 24.09 -3.00
N LEU A 253 -1.84 23.31 -2.00
CA LEU A 253 -3.22 23.33 -1.48
C LEU A 253 -3.57 24.66 -0.80
N TYR A 254 -2.60 25.34 -0.18
CA TYR A 254 -2.78 26.66 0.41
C TYR A 254 -2.95 27.75 -0.66
N CYS A 255 -2.20 27.67 -1.76
CA CYS A 255 -2.25 28.63 -2.86
C CYS A 255 -3.39 28.37 -3.86
N ALA A 256 -3.92 27.14 -3.92
CA ALA A 256 -4.94 26.73 -4.86
C ALA A 256 -6.38 27.01 -4.37
N PRO A 257 -7.37 27.08 -5.29
CA PRO A 257 -8.78 27.15 -4.93
C PRO A 257 -9.18 25.96 -4.04
N ARG A 258 -10.03 26.22 -3.04
CA ARG A 258 -10.52 25.19 -2.12
C ARG A 258 -11.34 24.14 -2.88
N PHE A 259 -11.14 22.88 -2.50
CA PHE A 259 -11.94 21.76 -2.99
C PHE A 259 -13.36 21.85 -2.45
N LYS A 260 -14.31 21.37 -3.26
CA LYS A 260 -15.71 21.32 -2.86
C LYS A 260 -15.91 20.21 -1.84
N THR A 261 -16.69 20.47 -0.81
CA THR A 261 -17.06 19.47 0.19
C THR A 261 -18.18 18.57 -0.34
N PRO A 262 -18.09 17.24 -0.10
CA PRO A 262 -19.15 16.32 -0.46
C PRO A 262 -20.42 16.59 0.35
N VAL A 263 -21.58 16.29 -0.24
CA VAL A 263 -22.89 16.45 0.41
C VAL A 263 -23.11 15.27 1.36
N ARG A 264 -23.57 15.57 2.58
CA ARG A 264 -23.86 14.59 3.63
C ARG A 264 -24.99 13.65 3.21
N SER A 265 -24.78 12.34 3.31
CA SER A 265 -25.88 11.37 3.28
C SER A 265 -26.48 11.21 4.68
N ASN A 266 -27.81 11.25 4.80
CA ASN A 266 -28.50 11.20 6.10
C ASN A 266 -28.85 9.77 6.57
N ASN A 267 -28.73 8.75 5.70
CA ASN A 267 -29.31 7.41 5.95
C ASN A 267 -28.31 6.23 5.89
N PHE A 268 -27.00 6.48 6.04
CA PHE A 268 -25.92 5.48 5.87
C PHE A 268 -26.19 4.09 6.48
N PHE A 269 -26.62 4.02 7.74
CA PHE A 269 -26.82 2.74 8.43
C PHE A 269 -28.07 1.97 7.99
N SER A 270 -29.11 2.66 7.52
CA SER A 270 -30.30 2.01 6.97
C SER A 270 -29.97 1.38 5.62
N ASP A 271 -29.23 2.12 4.78
CA ASP A 271 -28.84 1.68 3.44
C ASP A 271 -27.89 0.47 3.49
N LEU A 272 -27.02 0.39 4.50
CA LEU A 272 -26.16 -0.79 4.73
C LEU A 272 -26.96 -2.05 5.09
N LYS A 273 -28.01 -1.90 5.90
CA LYS A 273 -28.83 -3.05 6.32
C LYS A 273 -29.55 -3.68 5.13
N ASP A 274 -30.05 -2.85 4.23
CA ASP A 274 -30.72 -3.32 3.02
C ASP A 274 -29.71 -3.96 2.05
N ALA A 275 -28.51 -3.40 1.91
CA ALA A 275 -27.44 -3.98 1.10
C ALA A 275 -27.00 -5.38 1.57
N PHE A 276 -26.94 -5.61 2.88
CA PHE A 276 -26.63 -6.94 3.45
C PHE A 276 -27.77 -7.96 3.35
N THR A 277 -28.91 -7.59 2.77
CA THR A 277 -30.02 -8.51 2.49
C THR A 277 -29.89 -9.13 1.09
N ASP A 278 -29.15 -8.50 0.18
CA ASP A 278 -28.94 -9.00 -1.18
C ASP A 278 -27.84 -10.07 -1.23
N VAL A 279 -28.21 -11.25 -1.74
CA VAL A 279 -27.31 -12.40 -1.88
C VAL A 279 -26.15 -12.11 -2.84
N ASP A 280 -26.38 -11.35 -3.91
CA ASP A 280 -25.35 -11.04 -4.89
C ASP A 280 -24.28 -10.11 -4.29
N VAL A 281 -24.71 -9.18 -3.42
CA VAL A 281 -23.82 -8.31 -2.63
C VAL A 281 -22.97 -9.11 -1.66
N ILE A 282 -23.55 -10.09 -0.97
CA ILE A 282 -22.82 -10.95 -0.03
C ILE A 282 -21.77 -11.78 -0.77
N ILE A 283 -22.14 -12.42 -1.89
CA ILE A 283 -21.20 -13.23 -2.69
C ILE A 283 -20.06 -12.35 -3.20
N PHE A 284 -20.37 -11.18 -3.75
CA PHE A 284 -19.35 -10.26 -4.25
C PHE A 284 -18.44 -9.74 -3.13
N SER A 285 -19.00 -9.47 -1.94
CA SER A 285 -18.25 -9.08 -0.74
C SER A 285 -17.19 -10.11 -0.34
N VAL A 286 -17.50 -11.41 -0.45
CA VAL A 286 -16.54 -12.49 -0.18
C VAL A 286 -15.35 -12.42 -1.15
N TRP A 287 -15.58 -12.17 -2.43
CA TRP A 287 -14.50 -12.02 -3.40
C TRP A 287 -13.65 -10.77 -3.14
N VAL A 288 -14.30 -9.65 -2.82
CA VAL A 288 -13.62 -8.39 -2.44
C VAL A 288 -12.73 -8.61 -1.21
N PHE A 289 -13.19 -9.38 -0.23
CA PHE A 289 -12.39 -9.76 0.94
C PHE A 289 -11.12 -10.52 0.55
N PHE A 290 -11.21 -11.55 -0.30
CA PHE A 290 -10.03 -12.30 -0.75
C PHE A 290 -9.04 -11.45 -1.55
N CYS A 291 -9.52 -10.52 -2.38
CA CYS A 291 -8.64 -9.54 -3.04
C CYS A 291 -7.85 -8.72 -2.00
N GLY A 292 -8.51 -8.29 -0.92
CA GLY A 292 -7.86 -7.60 0.19
C GLY A 292 -6.79 -8.45 0.87
N VAL A 293 -7.09 -9.74 1.10
CA VAL A 293 -6.13 -10.71 1.67
C VAL A 293 -4.87 -10.83 0.81
N PHE A 294 -5.01 -10.92 -0.52
CA PHE A 294 -3.86 -10.99 -1.42
C PHE A 294 -3.08 -9.67 -1.49
N ILE A 295 -3.77 -8.52 -1.55
CA ILE A 295 -3.10 -7.21 -1.53
C ILE A 295 -2.34 -7.00 -0.23
N GLY A 296 -2.94 -7.31 0.92
CA GLY A 296 -2.27 -7.13 2.22
C GLY A 296 -0.95 -7.88 2.28
N ASN A 297 -0.95 -9.15 1.85
CA ASN A 297 0.28 -9.93 1.77
C ASN A 297 1.30 -9.32 0.79
N ILE A 298 0.88 -8.89 -0.40
CA ILE A 298 1.77 -8.28 -1.40
C ILE A 298 2.37 -6.99 -0.85
N TRP A 299 1.56 -6.05 -0.36
CA TRP A 299 2.01 -4.74 0.08
C TRP A 299 2.92 -4.82 1.31
N THR A 300 2.69 -5.77 2.22
CA THR A 300 3.53 -5.92 3.41
C THR A 300 4.83 -6.68 3.12
N TYR A 301 4.81 -7.71 2.26
CA TYR A 301 5.92 -8.67 2.16
C TYR A 301 6.61 -8.76 0.80
N SER A 302 6.12 -8.12 -0.27
CA SER A 302 6.78 -8.22 -1.59
C SER A 302 8.16 -7.59 -1.58
N VAL A 303 8.29 -6.40 -1.01
CA VAL A 303 9.57 -5.70 -0.88
C VAL A 303 10.47 -6.43 0.12
N TRP A 304 9.90 -6.98 1.19
CA TRP A 304 10.63 -7.81 2.14
C TRP A 304 11.30 -9.02 1.46
N LEU A 305 10.57 -9.71 0.57
CA LEU A 305 11.10 -10.85 -0.18
C LEU A 305 12.17 -10.42 -1.19
N LEU A 306 12.01 -9.27 -1.85
CA LEU A 306 13.05 -8.73 -2.74
C LEU A 306 14.32 -8.38 -1.96
N GLU A 307 14.19 -7.89 -0.73
CA GLU A 307 15.32 -7.65 0.17
C GLU A 307 16.08 -8.95 0.52
N GLU A 308 15.37 -10.08 0.70
CA GLU A 308 16.02 -11.39 0.95
C GLU A 308 16.80 -11.90 -0.26
N LEU A 309 16.49 -11.40 -1.46
CA LEU A 309 17.19 -11.71 -2.70
C LEU A 309 18.29 -10.70 -3.03
N ASP A 310 18.64 -9.83 -2.08
CA ASP A 310 19.66 -8.78 -2.23
C ASP A 310 19.34 -7.82 -3.38
N ALA A 311 18.05 -7.52 -3.59
CA ALA A 311 17.62 -6.59 -4.61
C ALA A 311 17.98 -5.14 -4.23
N SER A 312 18.52 -4.38 -5.20
CA SER A 312 18.72 -2.95 -5.02
C SER A 312 17.39 -2.21 -4.82
N LYS A 313 17.41 -1.08 -4.11
CA LYS A 313 16.20 -0.28 -3.88
C LYS A 313 15.71 0.37 -5.17
N THR A 314 16.63 0.66 -6.10
CA THR A 314 16.32 1.04 -7.48
C THR A 314 15.50 -0.04 -8.19
N LEU A 315 15.91 -1.31 -8.10
CA LEU A 315 15.18 -2.43 -8.72
C LEU A 315 13.79 -2.59 -8.10
N THR A 316 13.69 -2.47 -6.78
CA THR A 316 12.40 -2.43 -6.06
C THR A 316 11.54 -1.26 -6.53
N GLY A 317 12.10 -0.09 -6.77
CA GLY A 317 11.34 1.04 -7.30
C GLY A 317 10.87 0.80 -8.74
N LEU A 318 11.70 0.16 -9.57
CA LEU A 318 11.39 -0.18 -10.96
C LEU A 318 10.24 -1.18 -11.08
N THR A 319 10.03 -2.09 -10.11
CA THR A 319 8.86 -2.99 -10.14
C THR A 319 7.55 -2.20 -10.11
N TYR A 320 7.48 -1.15 -9.29
CA TYR A 320 6.31 -0.26 -9.26
C TYR A 320 6.19 0.57 -10.55
N SER A 321 7.30 1.01 -11.15
CA SER A 321 7.28 1.67 -12.46
C SER A 321 6.68 0.79 -13.54
N VAL A 322 7.10 -0.46 -13.61
CA VAL A 322 6.57 -1.43 -14.58
C VAL A 322 5.10 -1.68 -14.33
N GLN A 323 4.72 -1.91 -13.07
CA GLN A 323 3.33 -2.14 -12.68
C GLN A 323 2.43 -0.97 -13.11
N SER A 324 2.81 0.26 -12.73
CA SER A 324 1.98 1.45 -12.89
C SER A 324 2.00 2.01 -14.31
N LEU A 325 3.17 2.16 -14.94
CA LEU A 325 3.29 2.86 -16.23
C LEU A 325 2.98 1.97 -17.43
N LEU A 326 3.44 0.72 -17.42
CA LEU A 326 3.30 -0.15 -18.59
C LEU A 326 1.94 -0.82 -18.66
N ILE A 327 1.30 -1.12 -17.52
CA ILE A 327 0.11 -1.97 -17.49
C ILE A 327 -1.08 -1.30 -16.82
N GLU A 328 -0.92 -0.75 -15.62
CA GLU A 328 -2.04 -0.16 -14.88
C GLU A 328 -2.72 0.98 -15.67
N ILE A 329 -1.93 1.92 -16.21
CA ILE A 329 -2.44 3.03 -17.03
C ILE A 329 -3.23 2.54 -18.26
N PRO A 330 -2.67 1.71 -19.17
CA PRO A 330 -3.44 1.17 -20.30
C PRO A 330 -4.67 0.37 -19.88
N MET A 331 -4.57 -0.44 -18.83
CA MET A 331 -5.68 -1.26 -18.34
C MET A 331 -6.84 -0.42 -17.84
N PHE A 332 -6.60 0.72 -17.19
CA PHE A 332 -7.69 1.64 -16.81
C PHE A 332 -8.46 2.20 -18.01
N PHE A 333 -7.79 2.43 -19.16
CA PHE A 333 -8.49 2.85 -20.39
C PHE A 333 -9.34 1.73 -21.00
N ILE A 334 -8.91 0.48 -20.86
CA ILE A 334 -9.58 -0.69 -21.43
C ILE A 334 -10.59 -1.32 -20.45
N ALA A 335 -10.59 -0.90 -19.18
CA ALA A 335 -11.41 -1.48 -18.12
C ALA A 335 -12.91 -1.48 -18.43
N GLY A 336 -13.45 -0.40 -19.00
CA GLY A 336 -14.88 -0.34 -19.39
C GLY A 336 -15.26 -1.41 -20.41
N TYR A 337 -14.45 -1.56 -21.46
CA TYR A 337 -14.63 -2.59 -22.47
C TYR A 337 -14.50 -4.02 -21.90
N LEU A 338 -13.58 -4.22 -20.95
CA LEU A 338 -13.44 -5.51 -20.26
C LEU A 338 -14.67 -5.83 -19.40
N ILE A 339 -15.22 -4.85 -18.69
CA ILE A 339 -16.44 -5.02 -17.89
C ILE A 339 -17.63 -5.36 -18.80
N GLU A 340 -17.78 -4.69 -19.95
CA GLU A 340 -18.85 -4.98 -20.91
C GLU A 340 -18.74 -6.40 -21.49
N ARG A 341 -17.52 -6.89 -21.76
CA ARG A 341 -17.30 -8.23 -22.33
C ARG A 341 -17.32 -9.37 -21.31
N LEU A 342 -16.68 -9.19 -20.16
CA LEU A 342 -16.45 -10.24 -19.17
C LEU A 342 -17.46 -10.18 -18.01
N GLY A 343 -18.12 -9.04 -17.81
CA GLY A 343 -18.92 -8.76 -16.62
C GLY A 343 -18.05 -8.59 -15.37
N TYR A 344 -18.68 -8.18 -14.26
CA TYR A 344 -17.99 -7.91 -12.99
C TYR A 344 -17.25 -9.15 -12.45
N PHE A 345 -17.91 -10.31 -12.45
CA PHE A 345 -17.31 -11.57 -11.98
C PHE A 345 -16.22 -12.11 -12.91
N GLY A 346 -16.32 -11.87 -14.23
CA GLY A 346 -15.27 -12.26 -15.17
C GLY A 346 -13.99 -11.42 -14.99
N CYS A 347 -14.15 -10.11 -14.80
CA CYS A 347 -13.03 -9.23 -14.42
C CYS A 347 -12.39 -9.67 -13.09
N MET A 348 -13.21 -10.02 -12.09
CA MET A 348 -12.72 -10.51 -10.80
C MET A 348 -11.96 -11.84 -10.92
N THR A 349 -12.49 -12.79 -11.71
CA THR A 349 -11.81 -14.07 -11.99
C THR A 349 -10.46 -13.84 -12.65
N THR A 350 -10.40 -12.92 -13.62
CA THR A 350 -9.15 -12.57 -14.32
C THR A 350 -8.13 -11.93 -13.36
N ALA A 351 -8.59 -11.07 -12.44
CA ALA A 351 -7.74 -10.52 -11.38
C ALA A 351 -7.15 -11.63 -10.48
N PHE A 352 -7.95 -12.63 -10.06
CA PHE A 352 -7.44 -13.77 -9.28
C PHE A 352 -6.41 -14.62 -10.02
N ILE A 353 -6.58 -14.82 -11.33
CA ILE A 353 -5.56 -15.48 -12.16
C ILE A 353 -4.26 -14.67 -12.15
N CYS A 354 -4.33 -13.35 -12.36
CA CYS A 354 -3.17 -12.47 -12.32
C CYS A 354 -2.50 -12.44 -10.93
N PHE A 355 -3.27 -12.46 -9.83
CA PHE A 355 -2.73 -12.64 -8.48
C PHE A 355 -1.97 -13.96 -8.34
N GLY A 356 -2.58 -15.07 -8.78
CA GLY A 356 -1.96 -16.39 -8.73
C GLY A 356 -0.62 -16.40 -9.47
N ILE A 357 -0.59 -15.85 -10.68
CA ILE A 357 0.65 -15.71 -11.47
C ILE A 357 1.68 -14.84 -10.74
N LYS A 358 1.28 -13.68 -10.20
CA LYS A 358 2.19 -12.79 -9.46
C LYS A 358 2.78 -13.48 -8.23
N LEU A 359 1.93 -14.02 -7.36
CA LEU A 359 2.35 -14.63 -6.10
C LEU A 359 3.20 -15.89 -6.31
N LEU A 360 2.81 -16.76 -7.25
CA LEU A 360 3.63 -17.92 -7.62
C LEU A 360 4.92 -17.51 -8.30
N GLY A 361 4.89 -16.50 -9.18
CA GLY A 361 6.06 -15.93 -9.82
C GLY A 361 7.09 -15.44 -8.80
N TYR A 362 6.65 -14.65 -7.81
CA TYR A 362 7.50 -14.20 -6.70
C TYR A 362 8.09 -15.36 -5.89
N SER A 363 7.32 -16.44 -5.66
CA SER A 363 7.81 -17.63 -4.95
C SER A 363 8.96 -18.35 -5.68
N LEU A 364 9.02 -18.23 -7.01
CA LEU A 364 10.00 -18.88 -7.88
C LEU A 364 11.22 -17.98 -8.18
N LEU A 365 11.26 -16.76 -7.66
CA LEU A 365 12.38 -15.86 -7.91
C LEU A 365 13.67 -16.40 -7.29
N VAL A 366 14.68 -16.52 -8.15
CA VAL A 366 16.09 -16.75 -7.76
C VAL A 366 16.88 -15.48 -8.02
N ASN A 367 16.73 -14.90 -9.21
CA ASN A 367 17.28 -13.59 -9.55
C ASN A 367 16.18 -12.52 -9.41
N PRO A 368 16.41 -11.44 -8.64
CA PRO A 368 15.40 -10.41 -8.37
C PRO A 368 14.96 -9.63 -9.63
N TRP A 369 15.77 -9.59 -10.69
CA TRP A 369 15.41 -8.90 -11.94
C TRP A 369 14.18 -9.49 -12.63
N TYR A 370 13.90 -10.79 -12.42
CA TYR A 370 12.70 -11.41 -12.96
C TYR A 370 11.41 -10.90 -12.31
N ALA A 371 11.48 -10.18 -11.18
CA ALA A 371 10.32 -9.51 -10.58
C ALA A 371 9.65 -8.55 -11.57
N LEU A 372 10.44 -7.82 -12.37
CA LEU A 372 9.92 -6.89 -13.39
C LEU A 372 8.99 -7.59 -14.38
N LEU A 373 9.33 -8.81 -14.80
CA LEU A 373 8.49 -9.59 -15.73
C LEU A 373 7.20 -10.06 -15.06
N VAL A 374 7.28 -10.46 -13.78
CA VAL A 374 6.12 -10.91 -13.01
C VAL A 374 5.16 -9.74 -12.74
N ASP A 375 5.68 -8.55 -12.48
CA ASP A 375 4.89 -7.36 -12.18
C ASP A 375 4.16 -6.76 -13.37
N ILE A 376 4.55 -7.10 -14.60
CA ILE A 376 3.73 -6.83 -15.80
C ILE A 376 2.35 -7.47 -15.63
N VAL A 377 2.28 -8.74 -15.26
CA VAL A 377 0.99 -9.42 -15.02
C VAL A 377 0.32 -8.89 -13.75
N GLY A 378 1.13 -8.60 -12.73
CA GLY A 378 0.68 -7.99 -11.48
C GLY A 378 -0.03 -6.64 -11.64
N GLY A 379 0.40 -5.80 -12.58
CA GLY A 379 -0.15 -4.46 -12.78
C GLY A 379 -1.57 -4.44 -13.31
N ALA A 380 -2.03 -5.52 -13.94
CA ALA A 380 -3.40 -5.62 -14.44
C ALA A 380 -4.43 -5.83 -13.31
N VAL A 381 -3.98 -6.34 -12.16
CA VAL A 381 -4.84 -6.73 -11.04
C VAL A 381 -5.65 -5.56 -10.49
N PHE A 382 -4.96 -4.48 -10.09
CA PHE A 382 -5.58 -3.34 -9.42
C PHE A 382 -6.65 -2.65 -10.29
N PRO A 383 -6.41 -2.30 -11.57
CA PRO A 383 -7.44 -1.70 -12.42
C PRO A 383 -8.65 -2.62 -12.63
N MET A 384 -8.44 -3.91 -12.87
CA MET A 384 -9.55 -4.85 -13.10
C MET A 384 -10.43 -5.01 -11.85
N PHE A 385 -9.79 -5.22 -10.70
CA PHE A 385 -10.49 -5.35 -9.42
C PHE A 385 -11.22 -4.05 -9.05
N TYR A 386 -10.53 -2.90 -9.12
CA TYR A 386 -11.08 -1.62 -8.69
C TYR A 386 -12.24 -1.21 -9.58
N ALA A 387 -12.08 -1.28 -10.90
CA ALA A 387 -13.14 -0.94 -11.84
C ALA A 387 -14.36 -1.87 -11.71
N ALA A 388 -14.14 -3.18 -11.54
CA ALA A 388 -15.24 -4.13 -11.32
C ALA A 388 -16.00 -3.85 -10.02
N THR A 389 -15.28 -3.53 -8.93
CA THR A 389 -15.87 -3.24 -7.62
C THR A 389 -16.68 -1.94 -7.65
N THR A 390 -16.14 -0.87 -8.24
CA THR A 390 -16.86 0.41 -8.39
C THR A 390 -18.11 0.24 -9.25
N ALA A 391 -18.01 -0.48 -10.35
CA ALA A 391 -19.14 -0.66 -11.27
C ALA A 391 -20.23 -1.55 -10.66
N PHE A 392 -19.87 -2.61 -9.92
CA PHE A 392 -20.82 -3.43 -9.16
C PHE A 392 -21.48 -2.63 -8.03
N ALA A 393 -20.71 -1.82 -7.28
CA ALA A 393 -21.25 -0.95 -6.24
C ALA A 393 -22.29 0.04 -6.76
N ASN A 394 -22.05 0.62 -7.94
CA ASN A 394 -23.00 1.54 -8.56
C ASN A 394 -24.28 0.86 -9.02
N GLN A 395 -24.20 -0.40 -9.45
CA GLN A 395 -25.35 -1.18 -9.90
C GLN A 395 -26.18 -1.71 -8.72
N ALA A 396 -25.53 -2.22 -7.68
CA ALA A 396 -26.19 -2.79 -6.51
C ALA A 396 -26.77 -1.73 -5.57
N ALA A 397 -26.33 -0.47 -5.68
CA ALA A 397 -26.82 0.60 -4.83
C ALA A 397 -28.21 1.10 -5.23
N ALA A 398 -29.05 1.36 -4.22
CA ALA A 398 -30.27 2.12 -4.39
C ALA A 398 -29.96 3.56 -4.89
N PRO A 399 -30.92 4.26 -5.53
CA PRO A 399 -30.71 5.63 -5.99
C PRO A 399 -30.23 6.55 -4.86
N GLY A 400 -29.01 7.09 -5.01
CA GLY A 400 -28.37 7.97 -4.03
C GLY A 400 -27.48 7.28 -2.98
N THR A 401 -27.34 5.95 -2.99
CA THR A 401 -26.54 5.20 -2.01
C THR A 401 -25.25 4.56 -2.57
N SER A 402 -24.88 4.89 -3.82
CA SER A 402 -23.66 4.38 -4.49
C SER A 402 -22.39 4.63 -3.67
N ALA A 403 -22.25 5.81 -3.07
CA ALA A 403 -21.12 6.12 -2.19
C ALA A 403 -21.09 5.23 -0.94
N THR A 404 -22.25 4.91 -0.35
CA THR A 404 -22.36 3.98 0.79
C THR A 404 -21.88 2.59 0.41
N MET A 405 -22.25 2.12 -0.79
CA MET A 405 -21.85 0.80 -1.28
C MET A 405 -20.35 0.70 -1.58
N GLN A 406 -19.76 1.76 -2.15
CA GLN A 406 -18.32 1.84 -2.36
C GLN A 406 -17.56 1.87 -1.02
N CYS A 407 -18.07 2.58 -0.01
CA CYS A 407 -17.51 2.57 1.35
C CYS A 407 -17.56 1.18 1.98
N LEU A 408 -18.64 0.42 1.79
CA LEU A 408 -18.76 -0.95 2.27
C LEU A 408 -17.68 -1.85 1.68
N PHE A 409 -17.54 -1.88 0.35
CA PHE A 409 -16.49 -2.69 -0.28
C PHE A 409 -15.10 -2.19 0.06
N GLY A 410 -14.89 -0.88 0.20
CA GLY A 410 -13.65 -0.31 0.68
C GLY A 410 -13.29 -0.80 2.09
N ALA A 411 -14.25 -0.90 3.00
CA ALA A 411 -14.03 -1.43 4.36
C ALA A 411 -13.72 -2.94 4.35
N ILE A 412 -14.35 -3.71 3.47
CA ILE A 412 -14.09 -5.15 3.32
C ILE A 412 -12.70 -5.39 2.72
N TYR A 413 -12.38 -4.67 1.64
CA TYR A 413 -11.12 -4.79 0.91
C TYR A 413 -9.94 -4.25 1.72
N GLU A 414 -9.96 -2.94 2.02
CA GLU A 414 -8.84 -2.26 2.68
C GLU A 414 -8.83 -2.50 4.18
N GLY A 415 -9.98 -2.68 4.82
CA GLY A 415 -10.05 -2.92 6.25
C GLY A 415 -9.79 -4.37 6.62
N LEU A 416 -10.82 -5.21 6.47
CA LEU A 416 -10.77 -6.59 6.96
C LEU A 416 -9.84 -7.49 6.12
N GLY A 417 -9.90 -7.37 4.79
CA GLY A 417 -9.13 -8.20 3.86
C GLY A 417 -7.64 -8.00 4.03
N MET A 418 -7.15 -6.75 3.89
CA MET A 418 -5.73 -6.45 4.08
C MET A 418 -5.23 -6.83 5.48
N ALA A 419 -6.03 -6.58 6.52
CA ALA A 419 -5.68 -6.96 7.89
C ALA A 419 -5.38 -8.47 8.02
N VAL A 420 -6.28 -9.30 7.50
CA VAL A 420 -6.12 -10.77 7.51
C VAL A 420 -4.94 -11.20 6.63
N GLY A 421 -4.76 -10.57 5.47
CA GLY A 421 -3.64 -10.84 4.56
C GLY A 421 -2.28 -10.61 5.19
N SER A 422 -2.08 -9.45 5.83
CA SER A 422 -0.85 -9.10 6.53
C SER A 422 -0.57 -10.04 7.71
N PHE A 423 -1.59 -10.35 8.51
CA PHE A 423 -1.45 -11.25 9.66
C PHE A 423 -1.11 -12.69 9.24
N LEU A 424 -1.83 -13.23 8.25
CA LEU A 424 -1.57 -14.57 7.71
C LEU A 424 -0.20 -14.64 7.03
N GLY A 425 0.20 -13.60 6.30
CA GLY A 425 1.53 -13.47 5.72
C GLY A 425 2.63 -13.65 6.77
N GLY A 426 2.60 -12.85 7.84
CA GLY A 426 3.60 -12.93 8.91
C GLY A 426 3.63 -14.29 9.61
N SER A 427 2.45 -14.86 9.85
CA SER A 427 2.31 -16.18 10.49
C SER A 427 2.83 -17.32 9.62
N LEU A 428 2.72 -17.22 8.29
CA LEU A 428 3.22 -18.23 7.34
C LEU A 428 4.72 -18.09 7.05
N ILE A 429 5.25 -16.87 7.07
CA ILE A 429 6.67 -16.59 6.80
C ILE A 429 7.57 -17.19 7.89
N GLN A 430 7.14 -17.19 9.15
CA GLN A 430 7.94 -17.70 10.26
C GLN A 430 8.29 -19.21 10.13
N PRO A 431 7.35 -20.13 9.83
CA PRO A 431 7.66 -21.54 9.62
C PRO A 431 8.11 -21.92 8.19
N PHE A 432 7.60 -21.25 7.14
CA PHE A 432 7.82 -21.68 5.74
C PHE A 432 8.73 -20.74 4.94
N GLY A 433 9.19 -19.64 5.52
CA GLY A 433 9.92 -18.57 4.83
C GLY A 433 9.04 -17.76 3.88
N ALA A 434 9.58 -16.65 3.36
CA ALA A 434 8.87 -15.75 2.45
C ALA A 434 8.41 -16.44 1.16
N LYS A 435 9.30 -17.20 0.50
CA LYS A 435 8.95 -17.94 -0.73
C LYS A 435 7.83 -18.96 -0.50
N GLY A 436 7.85 -19.66 0.65
CA GLY A 436 6.82 -20.63 1.01
C GLY A 436 5.45 -19.99 1.20
N ALA A 437 5.40 -18.87 1.93
CA ALA A 437 4.17 -18.09 2.12
C ALA A 437 3.58 -17.62 0.78
N PHE A 438 4.39 -17.02 -0.09
CA PHE A 438 3.95 -16.56 -1.42
C PHE A 438 3.39 -17.70 -2.28
N ARG A 439 3.97 -18.90 -2.19
CA ARG A 439 3.44 -20.09 -2.89
C ARG A 439 2.07 -20.51 -2.38
N ILE A 440 1.85 -20.49 -1.06
CA ILE A 440 0.54 -20.82 -0.45
C ILE A 440 -0.52 -19.81 -0.90
N PHE A 441 -0.24 -18.51 -0.80
CA PHE A 441 -1.15 -17.46 -1.26
C PHE A 441 -1.43 -17.56 -2.76
N GLY A 442 -0.41 -17.87 -3.58
CA GLY A 442 -0.59 -18.05 -5.02
C GLY A 442 -1.50 -19.22 -5.38
N MET A 443 -1.36 -20.38 -4.70
CA MET A 443 -2.28 -21.50 -4.87
C MET A 443 -3.70 -21.15 -4.40
N MET A 444 -3.83 -20.44 -3.29
CA MET A 444 -5.12 -19.96 -2.79
C MET A 444 -5.80 -19.03 -3.81
N ALA A 445 -5.05 -18.12 -4.45
CA ALA A 445 -5.57 -17.22 -5.48
C ALA A 445 -6.12 -17.98 -6.71
N LEU A 446 -5.46 -19.05 -7.15
CA LEU A 446 -5.96 -19.89 -8.24
C LEU A 446 -7.22 -20.66 -7.86
N VAL A 447 -7.34 -21.12 -6.61
CA VAL A 447 -8.58 -21.72 -6.09
C VAL A 447 -9.70 -20.68 -6.06
N CYS A 448 -9.43 -19.46 -5.59
CA CYS A 448 -10.39 -18.36 -5.64
C CYS A 448 -10.82 -18.04 -7.08
N ALA A 449 -9.91 -18.06 -8.05
CA ALA A 449 -10.23 -17.89 -9.47
C ALA A 449 -11.20 -18.96 -9.97
N LEU A 450 -10.93 -20.23 -9.64
CA LEU A 450 -11.79 -21.36 -10.00
C LEU A 450 -13.19 -21.17 -9.40
N LEU A 451 -13.28 -20.93 -8.09
CA LEU A 451 -14.55 -20.78 -7.38
C LEU A 451 -15.35 -19.55 -7.86
N CYS A 452 -14.67 -18.42 -8.11
CA CYS A 452 -15.30 -17.22 -8.65
C CYS A 452 -15.88 -17.47 -10.06
N SER A 453 -15.15 -18.23 -10.89
CA SER A 453 -15.62 -18.64 -12.22
C SER A 453 -16.83 -19.59 -12.16
N LEU A 454 -16.95 -20.41 -11.11
CA LEU A 454 -18.10 -21.27 -10.90
C LEU A 454 -19.31 -20.44 -10.45
N THR A 455 -19.12 -19.47 -9.55
CA THR A 455 -20.22 -18.58 -9.13
C THR A 455 -20.82 -17.79 -10.30
N SER A 456 -20.00 -17.35 -11.26
CA SER A 456 -20.50 -16.66 -12.44
C SER A 456 -21.29 -17.56 -13.40
N ARG A 457 -20.97 -18.86 -13.45
CA ARG A 457 -21.65 -19.86 -14.29
C ARG A 457 -22.95 -20.39 -13.70
N VAL A 458 -23.07 -20.42 -12.38
CA VAL A 458 -24.26 -20.92 -11.68
C VAL A 458 -25.37 -19.85 -11.60
N ASN A 459 -25.01 -18.56 -11.64
CA ASN A 459 -25.98 -17.46 -11.60
C ASN A 459 -26.06 -16.60 -12.90
N PRO A 460 -26.10 -17.17 -14.12
CA PRO A 460 -25.98 -16.41 -15.37
C PRO A 460 -27.24 -15.60 -15.73
N SER A 461 -28.41 -15.98 -15.21
CA SER A 461 -29.71 -15.39 -15.55
C SER A 461 -30.06 -14.11 -14.79
N ARG A 462 -29.40 -13.80 -13.66
CA ARG A 462 -29.58 -12.53 -12.92
C ARG A 462 -28.58 -11.44 -13.33
N ILE A 463 -27.42 -11.83 -13.85
CA ILE A 463 -26.29 -10.93 -14.16
C ILE A 463 -26.45 -10.28 -15.56
N ARG A 464 -27.12 -10.95 -16.50
CA ARG A 464 -27.25 -10.48 -17.90
C ARG A 464 -28.42 -9.51 -18.12
N SER A 465 -29.47 -9.56 -17.28
CA SER A 465 -30.66 -8.71 -17.40
C SER A 465 -30.46 -7.28 -16.90
N GLN A 466 -29.39 -7.00 -16.16
CA GLN A 466 -29.15 -5.66 -15.58
C GLN A 466 -28.09 -4.82 -16.33
N GLY A 467 -27.49 -5.38 -17.39
CA GLY A 467 -26.53 -4.66 -18.25
C GLY A 467 -27.13 -4.09 -19.54
N HIS A 468 -28.39 -4.42 -19.87
CA HIS A 468 -29.02 -4.01 -21.12
C HIS A 468 -30.04 -2.87 -20.99
N ASP A 469 -30.47 -2.52 -19.77
CA ASP A 469 -31.36 -1.38 -19.50
C ASP A 469 -30.59 -0.06 -19.29
N GLN A 470 -29.48 0.13 -20.01
CA GLN A 470 -29.08 1.49 -20.36
C GLN A 470 -29.94 1.91 -21.55
N THR A 471 -31.19 2.32 -21.28
CA THR A 471 -31.89 3.18 -22.24
C THR A 471 -31.01 4.41 -22.47
N PRO A 472 -30.63 4.74 -23.70
CA PRO A 472 -29.98 6.02 -23.97
C PRO A 472 -30.91 7.12 -23.44
N ALA A 473 -30.34 8.07 -22.70
CA ALA A 473 -31.06 9.28 -22.32
C ALA A 473 -31.75 9.84 -23.57
N PRO A 474 -33.03 10.25 -23.51
CA PRO A 474 -33.70 10.78 -24.68
C PRO A 474 -32.89 11.97 -25.22
N ASP A 475 -32.52 11.88 -26.49
CA ASP A 475 -31.93 12.98 -27.23
C ASP A 475 -32.81 14.21 -27.02
N ILE A 476 -32.30 15.20 -26.29
CA ILE A 476 -32.90 16.54 -26.26
C ILE A 476 -32.55 17.20 -27.61
N HIS A 477 -33.19 16.71 -28.67
CA HIS A 477 -33.49 17.51 -29.83
C HIS A 477 -34.76 18.29 -29.53
N THR A 478 -34.62 19.50 -29.00
CA THR A 478 -35.68 20.51 -29.03
C THR A 478 -35.17 21.78 -29.67
N SER A 479 -35.46 21.88 -30.97
CA SER A 479 -36.01 23.06 -31.64
C SER A 479 -35.50 24.43 -31.18
N TYR A 480 -34.51 24.98 -31.90
CA TYR A 480 -34.43 26.42 -32.07
C TYR A 480 -35.58 26.85 -33.00
N GLY A 481 -36.70 27.24 -32.38
CA GLY A 481 -37.75 28.01 -33.03
C GLY A 481 -37.25 29.44 -33.26
N SER A 482 -37.44 29.89 -34.49
CA SER A 482 -37.33 31.27 -34.97
C SER A 482 -37.96 32.27 -34.01
N VAL A 483 -37.18 33.24 -33.55
CA VAL A 483 -37.70 34.50 -33.01
C VAL A 483 -37.53 35.55 -34.09
N ASP A 484 -38.64 35.88 -34.70
CA ASP A 484 -38.80 37.02 -35.59
C ASP A 484 -38.48 38.32 -34.85
N THR A 485 -37.73 39.18 -35.54
CA THR A 485 -37.74 40.62 -35.39
C THR A 485 -39.18 41.17 -35.36
N VAL A 486 -39.50 42.11 -34.46
CA VAL A 486 -40.28 43.33 -34.75
C VAL A 486 -40.16 44.31 -33.57
N SER A 487 -39.88 45.55 -33.98
CA SER A 487 -39.87 46.85 -33.31
C SER A 487 -40.92 47.14 -32.23
N ALA A 488 -40.51 47.88 -31.19
CA ALA A 488 -40.90 49.28 -30.95
C ALA A 488 -40.00 49.91 -29.88
#